data_AF-A0A0F9DVT3-F1
#
_entry.id   AF-A0A0F9DVT3-F1
#
_cell.length_a   1.000
_cell.length_b   1.000
_cell.length_c   1.000
_cell.angle_alpha   90.00
_cell.angle_beta   90.00
_cell.angle_gamma   90.00
#
_symmetry.space_group_name_H-M   'P 1'
#
loop_
_entity.id
_entity.type
_entity.pdbx_description
1 polymer ?
#
loop_
_entity_poly.entity_id
_entity_poly.type
_entity_poly.pdbx_seq_one_letter_code
_entity_poly.pdbx_strand_id
1 'polypeptide(L)'
;LINLAAAVKGQPVSISKIAAVEGISPQFLEQIFFKLKKSGLVRSLRGPKGGFLLGKDPALISIKDILDAVGEQVFPTPCTDKEAKQPCIRQDNCSITQTWQNFADLIEDFLSGVTLKELIKN
;
A
#
# COMPACT_ATOMS: atom_id res chain seq x y z
N LEU A 1 3.29 8.04 -1.49
CA LEU A 1 2.95 8.38 -0.08
C LEU A 1 4.10 9.06 0.66
N ILE A 2 5.36 8.67 0.42
CA ILE A 2 6.56 9.35 0.93
C ILE A 2 6.51 10.87 0.67
N ASN A 3 6.19 11.28 -0.56
CA ASN A 3 5.99 12.69 -0.92
C ASN A 3 4.98 13.44 -0.02
N LEU A 4 3.92 12.76 0.46
CA LEU A 4 2.97 13.36 1.40
C LEU A 4 3.49 13.38 2.84
N ALA A 5 4.23 12.34 3.23
CA ALA A 5 4.78 12.20 4.57
C ALA A 5 5.95 13.17 4.83
N ALA A 6 6.73 13.48 3.78
CA ALA A 6 7.83 14.45 3.82
C ALA A 6 7.36 15.91 3.68
N ALA A 7 6.10 16.15 3.27
CA ALA A 7 5.55 17.49 3.15
C ALA A 7 5.32 18.13 4.52
N VAL A 8 5.29 19.46 4.56
CA VAL A 8 4.96 20.22 5.78
C VAL A 8 3.58 19.79 6.29
N LYS A 9 3.50 19.47 7.59
CA LYS A 9 2.27 18.97 8.21
C LYS A 9 1.10 19.93 7.94
N GLY A 10 0.04 19.40 7.34
CA GLY A 10 -1.17 20.15 7.02
C GLY A 10 -1.16 20.87 5.67
N GLN A 11 -0.03 20.87 4.94
CA GLN A 11 0.05 21.45 3.60
C GLN A 11 -0.28 20.39 2.54
N PRO A 12 -1.36 20.54 1.76
CA PRO A 12 -1.71 19.58 0.71
C PRO A 12 -0.67 19.57 -0.41
N VAL A 13 -0.46 18.40 -0.99
CA VAL A 13 0.36 18.23 -2.19
C VAL A 13 -0.55 17.86 -3.37
N SER A 14 -0.47 18.62 -4.46
CA SER A 14 -1.26 18.33 -5.66
C SER A 14 -0.82 17.02 -6.32
N ILE A 15 -1.77 16.31 -6.91
CA ILE A 15 -1.45 15.05 -7.59
C ILE A 15 -0.53 15.26 -8.78
N SER A 16 -0.68 16.38 -9.49
CA SER A 16 0.20 16.77 -10.60
C SER A 16 1.66 16.98 -10.14
N LYS A 17 1.88 17.51 -8.92
CA LYS A 17 3.23 17.65 -8.37
C LYS A 17 3.83 16.28 -8.05
N ILE A 18 3.06 15.38 -7.46
CA ILE A 18 3.53 14.01 -7.15
C ILE A 18 3.83 13.26 -8.45
N ALA A 19 2.93 13.34 -9.44
CA ALA A 19 3.09 12.75 -10.76
C ALA A 19 4.42 13.18 -11.44
N ALA A 20 4.74 14.48 -11.40
CA ALA A 20 5.97 15.01 -11.97
C ALA A 20 7.24 14.50 -11.24
N VAL A 21 7.20 14.39 -9.91
CA VAL A 21 8.34 13.90 -9.11
C VAL A 21 8.57 12.41 -9.33
N GLU A 22 7.50 11.61 -9.40
CA GLU A 22 7.58 10.16 -9.53
C GLU A 22 7.71 9.68 -11.00
N GLY A 23 7.56 10.58 -11.98
CA GLY A 23 7.55 10.22 -13.40
C GLY A 23 6.34 9.39 -13.83
N ILE A 24 5.20 9.56 -13.16
CA ILE A 24 3.97 8.78 -13.35
C ILE A 24 2.89 9.68 -13.96
N SER A 25 2.02 9.14 -14.82
CA SER A 25 0.91 9.94 -15.38
C SER A 25 -0.08 10.37 -14.27
N PRO A 26 -0.59 11.62 -14.31
CA PRO A 26 -1.57 12.08 -13.34
C PRO A 26 -2.83 11.21 -13.28
N GLN A 27 -3.31 10.73 -14.43
CA GLN A 27 -4.52 9.90 -14.53
C GLN A 27 -4.35 8.55 -13.81
N PHE A 28 -3.19 7.92 -13.95
CA PHE A 28 -2.92 6.66 -13.24
C PHE A 28 -2.78 6.90 -11.74
N LEU A 29 -2.06 7.97 -11.36
CA LEU A 29 -1.89 8.34 -9.97
C LEU A 29 -3.24 8.67 -9.29
N GLU A 30 -4.16 9.31 -10.01
CA GLU A 30 -5.53 9.57 -9.53
C GLU A 30 -6.29 8.29 -9.19
N GLN A 31 -6.14 7.22 -9.98
CA GLN A 31 -6.76 5.94 -9.68
C GLN A 31 -6.22 5.33 -8.38
N ILE A 32 -4.90 5.38 -8.19
CA ILE A 32 -4.25 4.92 -6.96
C ILE A 32 -4.73 5.75 -5.76
N PHE A 33 -4.69 7.08 -5.87
CA PHE A 33 -5.09 7.98 -4.79
C PHE A 33 -6.57 7.91 -4.46
N PHE A 34 -7.42 7.57 -5.42
CA PHE A 34 -8.82 7.28 -5.16
C PHE A 34 -9.00 6.05 -4.26
N LYS A 35 -8.26 4.97 -4.52
CA LYS A 35 -8.27 3.77 -3.66
C LYS A 35 -7.73 4.08 -2.25
N LEU A 36 -6.59 4.77 -2.17
CA LEU A 36 -5.99 5.22 -0.90
C LEU A 36 -6.92 6.16 -0.10
N LYS A 37 -7.74 6.97 -0.79
CA LYS A 37 -8.72 7.84 -0.15
C LYS A 37 -9.87 7.02 0.43
N LYS A 38 -10.35 6.01 -0.30
CA LYS A 38 -11.42 5.12 0.18
C LYS A 38 -11.01 4.35 1.44
N SER A 39 -9.75 3.94 1.56
CA SER A 39 -9.22 3.29 2.77
C SER A 39 -8.92 4.28 3.92
N GLY A 40 -9.07 5.58 3.69
CA GLY A 40 -8.77 6.62 4.69
C GLY A 40 -7.28 6.87 4.92
N LEU A 41 -6.38 6.29 4.10
CA LEU A 41 -4.94 6.57 4.20
C LEU A 41 -4.57 7.97 3.72
N VAL A 42 -5.36 8.54 2.82
CA VAL A 42 -5.23 9.94 2.38
C VAL A 42 -6.56 10.67 2.42
N ARG A 43 -6.51 11.99 2.54
CA ARG A 43 -7.66 12.90 2.42
C ARG A 43 -7.40 13.94 1.34
N SER A 44 -8.44 14.32 0.61
CA SER A 44 -8.38 15.32 -0.45
C SER A 44 -8.92 16.67 0.02
N LEU A 45 -8.20 17.76 -0.23
CA LEU A 45 -8.73 19.12 -0.12
C LEU A 45 -9.01 19.68 -1.52
N ARG A 46 -10.16 20.33 -1.70
CA ARG A 46 -10.58 20.96 -2.97
C ARG A 46 -10.10 22.41 -3.04
N GLY A 47 -10.11 22.97 -4.26
CA GLY A 47 -9.81 24.37 -4.53
C GLY A 47 -8.42 24.60 -5.16
N PRO A 48 -8.07 25.86 -5.50
CA PRO A 48 -6.84 26.20 -6.25
C PRO A 48 -5.53 25.81 -5.55
N LYS A 49 -5.55 25.65 -4.23
CA LYS A 49 -4.42 25.16 -3.41
C LYS A 49 -4.72 23.79 -2.77
N GLY A 50 -5.66 23.06 -3.38
CA GLY A 50 -6.06 21.73 -2.98
C GLY A 50 -5.01 20.68 -3.31
N GLY A 51 -5.32 19.43 -2.97
CA GLY A 51 -4.41 18.30 -3.12
C GLY A 51 -4.71 17.22 -2.11
N PHE A 52 -3.71 16.42 -1.81
CA PHE A 52 -3.82 15.32 -0.86
C PHE A 52 -2.96 15.54 0.37
N LEU A 53 -3.43 14.98 1.47
CA LEU A 53 -2.78 14.91 2.77
C LEU A 53 -2.87 13.47 3.26
N LEU A 54 -1.96 13.08 4.15
CA LEU A 54 -2.16 11.84 4.91
C LEU A 54 -3.46 11.94 5.74
N GLY A 55 -4.20 10.84 5.76
CA GLY A 55 -5.41 10.68 6.57
C GLY A 55 -5.12 10.20 7.99
N LYS A 56 -3.93 9.62 8.22
CA LYS A 56 -3.45 9.10 9.51
C LYS A 56 -2.01 9.55 9.76
N ASP A 57 -1.53 9.39 10.99
CA ASP A 57 -0.11 9.57 11.31
C ASP A 57 0.72 8.53 10.52
N PRO A 58 1.85 8.90 9.87
CA PRO A 58 2.69 7.95 9.14
C PRO A 58 3.24 6.80 10.00
N ALA A 59 3.27 6.94 11.34
CA ALA A 59 3.60 5.85 12.27
C ALA A 59 2.51 4.77 12.37
N LEU A 60 1.30 5.06 11.88
CA LEU A 60 0.13 4.17 11.91
C LEU A 60 -0.26 3.68 10.51
N ILE A 61 0.63 3.84 9.53
CA ILE A 61 0.42 3.38 8.16
C ILE A 61 1.52 2.38 7.86
N SER A 62 1.20 1.09 7.86
CA SER A 62 2.12 0.02 7.46
C SER A 62 2.24 -0.07 5.94
N ILE A 63 3.28 -0.77 5.44
CA ILE A 63 3.35 -1.11 4.00
C ILE A 63 2.16 -1.98 3.62
N LYS A 64 1.76 -2.92 4.51
CA LYS A 64 0.58 -3.75 4.31
C LYS A 64 -0.69 -2.93 4.09
N ASP A 65 -0.95 -1.91 4.92
CA ASP A 65 -2.12 -1.03 4.76
C ASP A 65 -2.15 -0.39 3.36
N ILE A 66 -0.99 -0.02 2.82
CA ILE A 66 -0.86 0.61 1.50
C ILE A 66 -1.22 -0.39 0.39
N LEU A 67 -0.70 -1.62 0.48
CA LEU A 67 -0.97 -2.70 -0.47
C LEU A 67 -2.45 -3.09 -0.46
N ASP A 68 -3.00 -3.34 0.73
CA ASP A 68 -4.42 -3.65 0.92
C ASP A 68 -5.31 -2.54 0.33
N ALA A 69 -4.95 -1.28 0.59
CA ALA A 69 -5.70 -0.13 0.08
C ALA A 69 -5.72 -0.06 -1.45
N VAL A 70 -4.64 -0.46 -2.14
CA VAL A 70 -4.62 -0.49 -3.61
C VAL A 70 -5.18 -1.80 -4.19
N GLY A 71 -5.55 -2.76 -3.34
CA GLY A 71 -6.09 -4.06 -3.71
C GLY A 71 -5.02 -5.04 -4.18
N GLU A 72 -3.77 -4.86 -3.73
CA GLU A 72 -2.67 -5.77 -3.99
C GLU A 72 -2.45 -6.63 -2.74
N GLN A 73 -2.26 -7.93 -2.93
CA GLN A 73 -1.92 -8.88 -1.87
C GLN A 73 -0.61 -9.58 -2.26
N VAL A 74 0.21 -9.95 -1.28
CA VAL A 74 1.52 -10.57 -1.53
C VAL A 74 1.51 -12.01 -1.05
N PHE A 75 1.44 -12.94 -2.01
CA PHE A 75 1.52 -14.37 -1.74
C PHE A 75 2.71 -14.97 -2.48
N PRO A 76 3.62 -15.69 -1.79
CA PRO A 76 4.74 -16.37 -2.43
C PRO A 76 4.31 -17.40 -3.47
N THR A 77 3.16 -18.04 -3.25
CA THR A 77 2.65 -19.13 -4.10
C THR A 77 1.13 -19.18 -4.11
N PRO A 78 0.51 -19.84 -5.11
CA PRO A 78 -0.96 -19.97 -5.15
C PRO A 78 -1.56 -20.73 -3.97
N CYS A 79 -0.83 -21.61 -3.27
CA CYS A 79 -1.37 -22.34 -2.11
C CYS A 79 -1.41 -21.50 -0.82
N THR A 80 -0.80 -20.31 -0.83
CA THR A 80 -0.84 -19.38 0.31
C THR A 80 -1.89 -18.28 0.14
N ASP A 81 -2.46 -18.15 -1.06
CA ASP A 81 -3.58 -17.25 -1.34
C ASP A 81 -4.91 -17.94 -0.96
N LYS A 82 -5.52 -17.49 0.14
CA LYS A 82 -6.79 -18.04 0.65
C LYS A 82 -8.01 -17.55 -0.13
N GLU A 83 -7.87 -16.49 -0.92
CA GLU A 83 -8.93 -15.89 -1.73
C GLU A 83 -8.78 -16.23 -3.23
N ALA A 84 -7.78 -17.06 -3.57
CA ALA A 84 -7.51 -17.48 -4.93
C ALA A 84 -8.75 -18.10 -5.59
N LYS A 85 -9.15 -17.54 -6.74
CA LYS A 85 -10.22 -18.13 -7.57
C LYS A 85 -9.89 -19.54 -8.04
N GLN A 86 -8.61 -19.86 -8.14
CA GLN A 86 -8.12 -21.19 -8.50
C GLN A 86 -7.11 -21.63 -7.44
N PRO A 87 -7.51 -22.52 -6.52
CA PRO A 87 -6.60 -23.02 -5.50
C PRO A 87 -5.50 -23.88 -6.13
N CYS A 88 -4.40 -24.05 -5.39
CA CYS A 88 -3.30 -24.89 -5.84
C CYS A 88 -3.75 -26.35 -6.00
N ILE A 89 -3.62 -26.90 -7.21
CA ILE A 89 -4.01 -28.28 -7.52
C ILE A 89 -3.27 -29.35 -6.70
N ARG A 90 -2.14 -28.98 -6.07
CA ARG A 90 -1.31 -29.89 -5.29
C ARG A 90 -1.52 -29.75 -3.77
N GLN A 91 -2.42 -28.87 -3.32
CA GLN A 91 -2.52 -28.46 -1.91
C GLN A 91 -2.60 -29.64 -0.94
N ASP A 92 -3.42 -30.65 -1.26
CA ASP A 92 -3.66 -31.82 -0.40
C ASP A 92 -2.52 -32.85 -0.40
N ASN A 93 -1.63 -32.83 -1.41
CA ASN A 93 -0.56 -33.83 -1.61
C ASN A 93 0.83 -33.19 -1.77
N CYS A 94 1.01 -31.97 -1.28
CA CYS A 94 2.27 -31.23 -1.37
C CYS A 94 2.94 -31.19 0.01
N SER A 95 4.08 -31.88 0.15
CA SER A 95 4.83 -31.96 1.41
C SER A 95 5.42 -30.64 1.88
N ILE A 96 5.49 -29.62 1.02
CA ILE A 96 6.08 -28.31 1.32
C ILE A 96 5.04 -27.19 1.51
N THR A 97 3.74 -27.51 1.53
CA THR A 97 2.68 -26.51 1.72
C THR A 97 2.88 -25.72 3.01
N GLN A 98 3.21 -26.38 4.12
CA GLN A 98 3.44 -25.71 5.39
C GLN A 98 4.65 -24.76 5.33
N THR A 99 5.71 -25.13 4.62
CA THR A 99 6.87 -24.25 4.42
C THR A 99 6.48 -22.98 3.69
N TRP A 100 5.63 -23.08 2.65
CA TRP A 100 5.11 -21.91 1.95
C TRP A 100 4.21 -21.05 2.84
N GLN A 101 3.34 -21.66 3.65
CA GLN A 101 2.50 -20.91 4.59
C GLN A 101 3.36 -20.12 5.59
N ASN A 102 4.37 -20.77 6.19
CA ASN A 102 5.28 -20.09 7.11
C ASN A 102 6.02 -18.93 6.43
N PHE A 103 6.42 -19.08 5.16
CA PHE A 103 7.07 -18.00 4.42
C PHE A 103 6.10 -16.85 4.12
N ALA A 104 4.85 -17.15 3.76
CA ALA A 104 3.82 -16.13 3.59
C ALA A 104 3.57 -15.35 4.89
N ASP A 105 3.51 -16.05 6.02
CA ASP A 105 3.32 -15.42 7.34
C ASP A 105 4.51 -14.47 7.67
N LEU A 106 5.75 -14.87 7.34
CA LEU A 106 6.93 -14.00 7.53
C LEU A 106 6.88 -12.73 6.66
N ILE A 107 6.39 -12.83 5.42
CA ILE A 107 6.20 -11.65 4.56
C ILE A 107 5.12 -10.75 5.14
N GLU A 108 4.00 -11.31 5.56
CA GLU A 108 2.87 -10.58 6.13
C GLU A 108 3.30 -9.81 7.40
N ASP A 109 4.02 -10.48 8.30
CA ASP A 109 4.56 -9.88 9.52
C ASP A 109 5.51 -8.73 9.20
N PHE A 110 6.39 -8.91 8.22
CA PHE A 110 7.31 -7.86 7.78
C PHE A 110 6.56 -6.65 7.21
N LEU A 111 5.63 -6.87 6.29
CA LEU A 111 4.85 -5.78 5.65
C LEU A 111 3.96 -5.04 6.65
N SER A 112 3.46 -5.74 7.67
CA SER A 112 2.69 -5.15 8.78
C SER A 112 3.56 -4.37 9.75
N GLY A 113 4.80 -4.82 9.96
CA GLY A 113 5.74 -4.22 10.90
C GLY A 113 6.41 -2.93 10.38
N VAL A 114 6.63 -2.82 9.07
CA VAL A 114 7.29 -1.64 8.49
C VAL A 114 6.29 -0.52 8.25
N THR A 115 6.56 0.66 8.81
CA THR A 115 5.66 1.83 8.71
C THR A 115 6.17 2.90 7.74
N LEU A 116 5.24 3.71 7.22
CA LEU A 116 5.57 4.85 6.36
C LEU A 116 6.52 5.84 7.05
N LYS A 117 6.44 5.97 8.38
CA LYS A 117 7.37 6.79 9.17
C LYS A 117 8.80 6.26 9.13
N GLU A 118 8.99 4.95 9.11
CA GLU A 118 10.33 4.35 9.03
C GLU A 118 10.91 4.56 7.62
N LEU A 119 10.08 4.44 6.58
CA LEU A 119 10.51 4.65 5.21
C LEU A 119 10.99 6.08 4.91
N ILE A 120 10.49 7.09 5.63
CA ILE A 120 10.94 8.49 5.45
C ILE A 120 12.13 8.89 6.34
N LYS A 121 12.53 8.03 7.29
CA LYS A 121 13.68 8.27 8.16
C LYS A 121 15.00 7.73 7.58
N ASN A 122 14.89 6.82 6.62
CA ASN A 122 16.01 6.28 5.84
C ASN A 122 16.29 7.17 4.63
#